data_AF-G3QCT8-F1
#
_entry.id   AF-G3QCT8-F1
#
_cell.length_a   1.000
_cell.length_b   1.000
_cell.length_c   1.000
_cell.angle_alpha   90.00
_cell.angle_beta   90.00
_cell.angle_gamma   90.00
#
_symmetry.space_group_name_H-M   'P 1'
#
loop_
_entity.id
_entity.type
_entity.pdbx_description
1 polymer ?
#
loop_
_entity_poly.entity_id
_entity_poly.type
_entity_poly.pdbx_seq_one_letter_code
_entity_poly.pdbx_strand_id
1 'polypeptide(L)'
;MGGLLLAAFLALVSVPRAQAVWLGRLDPKQLLGPWYVLAVASREKGFAVEKDMKNVVGVVVTLTPENNLRMLSSQHGLGGCNQSVMELIKNSGWVFENP
;
A
#
# COMPACT_ATOMS: atom_id res chain seq x y z
N MET A 1 -25.85 39.87 -8.41
CA MET A 1 -24.56 39.18 -8.67
C MET A 1 -23.94 38.51 -7.44
N GLY A 2 -24.11 39.03 -6.22
CA GLY A 2 -23.48 38.44 -5.01
C GLY A 2 -23.94 37.03 -4.63
N GLY A 3 -25.22 36.70 -4.83
CA GLY A 3 -25.76 35.37 -4.49
C GLY A 3 -25.22 34.23 -5.36
N LEU A 4 -24.87 34.51 -6.62
CA LEU A 4 -24.34 33.50 -7.54
C LEU A 4 -22.89 33.13 -7.20
N LEU A 5 -22.10 34.14 -6.81
CA LEU A 5 -20.73 33.96 -6.32
C LEU A 5 -20.71 33.20 -4.99
N LEU A 6 -21.63 33.51 -4.08
CA LEU A 6 -21.74 32.82 -2.80
C LEU A 6 -22.09 31.33 -2.99
N ALA A 7 -23.03 31.02 -3.90
CA ALA A 7 -23.39 29.64 -4.23
C ALA A 7 -22.23 28.88 -4.88
N ALA A 8 -21.46 29.53 -5.77
CA ALA A 8 -20.27 28.94 -6.37
C ALA A 8 -19.17 28.65 -5.33
N PHE A 9 -18.93 29.57 -4.39
CA PHE A 9 -17.98 29.37 -3.31
C PHE A 9 -18.41 28.23 -2.36
N LEU A 10 -19.69 28.17 -1.99
CA LEU A 10 -20.21 27.10 -1.14
C LEU A 10 -20.13 25.73 -1.84
N ALA A 11 -20.38 25.67 -3.14
CA ALA A 11 -20.23 24.44 -3.93
C ALA A 11 -18.79 23.94 -3.91
N LEU A 12 -17.79 24.81 -4.13
CA LEU A 12 -16.36 24.47 -4.10
C LEU A 12 -15.88 23.95 -2.74
N VAL A 13 -16.35 24.55 -1.64
CA VAL A 13 -15.98 24.12 -0.27
C VAL A 13 -16.69 22.82 0.13
N SER A 14 -17.81 22.49 -0.52
CA SER A 14 -18.59 21.27 -0.28
C SER A 14 -18.13 20.02 -1.06
N VAL A 15 -17.01 20.11 -1.78
CA VAL A 15 -16.36 18.95 -2.45
C VAL A 15 -15.17 18.33 -1.66
N PRO A 16 -15.21 18.09 -0.33
CA PRO A 16 -14.18 17.25 0.30
C PRO A 16 -14.29 15.78 -0.14
N ARG A 17 -15.42 15.37 -0.73
CA ARG A 17 -15.75 13.96 -0.95
C ARG A 17 -15.25 13.40 -2.28
N ALA A 18 -15.08 14.23 -3.30
CA ALA A 18 -14.62 13.76 -4.62
C ALA A 18 -13.12 13.45 -4.66
N GLN A 19 -12.32 14.13 -3.83
CA GLN A 19 -10.87 13.90 -3.74
C GLN A 19 -10.53 12.52 -3.16
N ALA A 20 -11.39 11.96 -2.31
CA ALA A 20 -11.24 10.61 -1.78
C ALA A 20 -11.53 9.51 -2.82
N VAL A 21 -12.28 9.82 -3.88
CA VAL A 21 -12.57 8.86 -4.98
C VAL A 21 -11.42 8.81 -6.00
N TRP A 22 -10.52 9.79 -5.97
CA TRP A 22 -9.43 9.97 -6.94
C TRP A 22 -8.08 9.38 -6.51
N LEU A 23 -7.98 8.81 -5.30
CA LEU A 23 -6.97 7.80 -4.99
C LEU A 23 -7.37 6.50 -5.70
N GLY A 24 -7.34 6.58 -7.04
CA GLY A 24 -8.07 5.73 -7.96
C GLY A 24 -7.98 4.25 -7.63
N ARG A 25 -9.04 3.52 -7.99
CA ARG A 25 -9.04 2.05 -7.99
C ARG A 25 -7.70 1.54 -8.55
N LEU A 26 -6.89 0.96 -7.68
CA LEU A 26 -5.64 0.32 -8.09
C LEU A 26 -5.99 -1.01 -8.77
N ASP A 27 -5.69 -1.10 -10.06
CA ASP A 27 -5.70 -2.38 -10.76
C ASP A 27 -4.57 -3.24 -10.17
N PRO A 28 -4.86 -4.43 -9.61
CA PRO A 28 -3.85 -5.32 -9.02
C PRO A 28 -2.72 -5.66 -9.98
N LYS A 29 -2.97 -5.61 -11.30
CA LYS A 29 -1.93 -5.82 -12.32
C LYS A 29 -0.85 -4.72 -12.30
N GLN A 30 -1.18 -3.52 -11.83
CA GLN A 30 -0.22 -2.42 -11.65
C GLN A 30 0.72 -2.66 -10.46
N LEU A 31 0.38 -3.58 -9.56
CA LEU A 31 1.20 -3.93 -8.40
C LEU A 31 2.25 -5.01 -8.70
N LEU A 32 2.22 -5.63 -9.88
CA LEU A 32 3.09 -6.76 -10.21
C LEU A 32 4.54 -6.33 -10.47
N GLY A 33 5.46 -7.24 -10.17
CA GLY A 33 6.88 -7.04 -10.39
C GLY A 33 7.65 -6.64 -9.13
N PRO A 34 8.85 -6.05 -9.29
CA PRO A 34 9.76 -5.76 -8.19
C PRO A 34 9.43 -4.45 -7.48
N TRP A 35 9.57 -4.46 -6.15
CA TRP A 35 9.36 -3.34 -5.24
C TRP A 35 10.47 -3.28 -4.20
N TYR A 36 10.65 -2.08 -3.62
CA TYR A 36 11.55 -1.85 -2.50
C TYR A 36 10.82 -1.19 -1.34
N VAL A 37 11.02 -1.70 -0.12
CA VAL A 37 10.49 -1.07 1.09
C VAL A 37 11.41 0.07 1.52
N LEU A 38 11.03 1.30 1.19
CA LEU A 38 11.83 2.49 1.49
C LEU A 38 11.69 2.93 2.95
N ALA A 39 10.49 2.80 3.54
CA ALA A 39 10.18 3.24 4.89
C ALA A 39 9.15 2.32 5.56
N VAL A 40 9.16 2.25 6.89
CA VAL A 40 8.12 1.58 7.70
C VAL A 40 7.90 2.41 8.96
N ALA A 41 6.74 2.27 9.59
CA ALA A 41 6.43 2.88 10.87
C ALA A 41 5.55 1.94 11.69
N SER A 42 5.76 1.90 13.00
CA SER A 42 4.90 1.19 13.95
C SER A 42 4.94 1.88 15.31
N ARG A 43 3.87 1.69 16.10
CA ARG A 43 3.82 2.09 17.51
C ARG A 43 4.33 1.01 18.45
N GLU A 44 4.60 -0.19 17.93
CA GLU A 44 5.04 -1.34 18.70
C GLU A 44 6.42 -1.11 19.29
N LYS A 45 6.59 -1.40 20.58
CA LYS A 45 7.86 -1.19 21.27
C LYS A 45 8.89 -2.17 20.72
N GLY A 46 10.02 -1.66 20.24
CA GLY A 46 11.09 -2.48 19.69
C GLY A 46 11.00 -2.75 18.18
N PHE A 47 9.95 -2.29 17.49
CA PHE A 47 9.72 -2.60 16.06
C PHE A 47 10.79 -2.05 15.11
N ALA A 48 11.26 -0.82 15.35
CA ALA A 48 12.26 -0.19 14.47
C ALA A 48 13.71 -0.57 14.83
N VAL A 49 13.93 -1.28 15.94
CA VAL A 49 15.28 -1.60 16.43
C VAL A 49 16.06 -2.46 15.43
N GLU A 50 15.37 -3.30 14.65
CA GLU A 50 15.97 -4.11 13.60
C GLU A 50 16.09 -3.38 12.25
N LYS A 51 15.27 -2.35 12.00
CA LYS A 51 15.34 -1.57 10.75
C LYS A 51 16.47 -0.54 10.75
N ASP A 52 17.01 -0.20 11.92
CA ASP A 52 18.24 0.59 12.02
C ASP A 52 19.43 -0.11 11.33
N MET A 53 19.33 -1.42 11.07
CA MET A 53 20.19 -2.11 10.11
C MET A 53 19.72 -1.77 8.69
N LYS A 54 20.57 -1.07 7.92
CA LYS A 54 20.42 -0.54 6.55
C LYS A 54 20.10 -1.59 5.46
N ASN A 55 19.22 -2.55 5.73
CA ASN A 55 18.92 -3.66 4.86
C ASN A 55 17.73 -3.26 3.98
N VAL A 56 18.02 -3.11 2.68
CA VAL A 56 16.98 -2.92 1.66
C VAL A 56 16.15 -4.21 1.61
N VAL A 57 14.84 -4.08 1.79
CA VAL A 57 13.91 -5.21 1.57
C VAL A 57 13.43 -5.15 0.14
N GLY A 58 13.79 -6.16 -0.65
CA GLY A 58 13.27 -6.37 -1.99
C GLY A 58 12.01 -7.23 -1.92
N VAL A 59 10.98 -6.86 -2.68
CA VAL A 59 9.71 -7.60 -2.76
C VAL A 59 9.39 -7.87 -4.22
N VAL A 60 9.00 -9.08 -4.57
CA VAL A 60 8.44 -9.40 -5.88
C VAL A 60 6.98 -9.79 -5.70
N VAL A 61 6.11 -9.10 -6.42
CA VAL A 61 4.66 -9.33 -6.38
C VAL A 61 4.22 -10.05 -7.65
N THR A 62 3.49 -11.15 -7.48
CA THR A 62 2.90 -11.95 -8.56
C THR A 62 1.43 -12.23 -8.30
N LEU A 63 0.72 -12.71 -9.33
CA LEU A 63 -0.65 -13.22 -9.19
C LEU A 63 -0.63 -14.74 -9.05
N THR A 64 -1.44 -15.25 -8.14
CA THR A 64 -1.75 -16.69 -8.09
C THR A 64 -2.82 -17.04 -9.13
N PRO A 65 -3.02 -18.34 -9.46
CA PRO A 65 -4.10 -18.77 -10.34
C PRO A 65 -5.50 -18.36 -9.85
N GLU A 66 -5.69 -18.23 -8.54
CA GLU A 66 -6.91 -17.79 -7.86
C GLU A 66 -7.07 -16.26 -7.86
N ASN A 67 -6.18 -15.54 -8.55
CA ASN A 67 -6.17 -14.08 -8.65
C ASN A 67 -5.92 -13.36 -7.31
N ASN A 68 -5.18 -14.02 -6.41
CA ASN A 68 -4.62 -13.42 -5.19
C ASN A 68 -3.24 -12.81 -5.47
N LEU A 69 -2.80 -11.89 -4.60
CA LEU A 69 -1.44 -11.34 -4.69
C LEU A 69 -0.49 -12.18 -3.85
N ARG A 70 0.56 -12.70 -4.48
CA ARG A 70 1.66 -13.38 -3.78
C ARG A 70 2.87 -12.47 -3.73
N MET A 71 3.41 -12.28 -2.54
CA MET A 71 4.55 -11.42 -2.26
C MET A 71 5.70 -12.28 -1.75
N LEU A 72 6.83 -12.24 -2.45
CA LEU A 72 8.09 -12.81 -2.00
C LEU A 72 8.98 -11.65 -1.56
N SER A 73 9.29 -11.57 -0.26
CA SER A 73 10.23 -10.58 0.27
C SER A 73 11.56 -11.22 0.63
N SER A 74 12.63 -10.47 0.41
CA SER A 74 13.99 -10.84 0.75
C SER A 74 14.67 -9.69 1.46
N GLN A 75 15.29 -9.99 2.60
CA GLN A 75 16.05 -9.02 3.37
C GLN A 75 17.34 -9.66 3.88
N HIS A 76 18.40 -8.86 3.91
CA HIS A 76 19.63 -9.28 4.58
C HIS A 76 19.45 -9.13 6.10
N GLY A 77 19.92 -10.11 6.87
CA GLY A 77 19.93 -10.10 8.32
C GLY A 77 21.22 -10.71 8.86
N LEU A 78 21.35 -10.76 10.19
CA LEU A 78 22.56 -11.26 10.86
C LEU A 78 22.94 -12.71 10.48
N GLY A 79 21.94 -13.53 10.12
CA GLY A 79 22.12 -14.92 9.68
C GLY A 79 22.24 -15.09 8.16
N GLY A 80 22.38 -14.01 7.39
CA GLY A 80 22.40 -14.05 5.92
C GLY A 80 21.09 -13.57 5.29
N CYS A 81 20.76 -14.09 4.11
CA CYS A 81 19.54 -13.73 3.39
C CYS A 81 18.32 -14.41 4.04
N ASN A 82 17.37 -13.63 4.51
CA ASN A 82 16.09 -14.12 5.02
C ASN A 82 14.99 -13.83 3.98
N GLN A 83 14.23 -14.86 3.62
CA GLN A 83 13.15 -14.78 2.65
C GLN A 83 11.83 -15.19 3.30
N SER A 84 10.78 -14.46 2.97
CA SER A 84 9.41 -14.76 3.42
C SER A 84 8.43 -14.65 2.27
N VAL A 85 7.41 -15.50 2.31
CA VAL A 85 6.31 -15.52 1.33
C VAL A 85 5.03 -15.16 2.06
N MET A 86 4.23 -14.29 1.46
CA MET A 86 2.94 -13.88 1.98
C MET A 86 1.93 -13.83 0.83
N GLU A 87 0.72 -14.30 1.08
CA GLU A 87 -0.38 -14.24 0.11
C GLU A 87 -1.47 -13.33 0.65
N LEU A 88 -1.86 -12.35 -0.15
CA LEU A 88 -2.98 -11.49 0.16
C LEU A 88 -4.20 -11.95 -0.62
N ILE A 89 -5.29 -12.18 0.10
CA ILE A 89 -6.55 -12.65 -0.46
C ILE A 89 -7.37 -11.43 -0.87
N LYS A 90 -7.97 -11.48 -2.05
CA LYS A 90 -8.89 -10.45 -2.50
C LYS A 90 -10.23 -10.57 -1.75
N ASN A 91 -10.57 -9.58 -0.93
CA ASN A 91 -11.89 -9.51 -0.27
C ASN A 91 -12.91 -8.74 -1.15
N SER A 92 -14.17 -8.66 -0.70
CA SER A 92 -15.27 -7.93 -1.35
C SER A 92 -14.89 -6.47 -1.62
N GLY A 93 -14.50 -6.18 -2.87
CA GLY A 93 -14.01 -4.88 -3.32
C GLY A 93 -12.62 -4.96 -3.96
N TRP A 94 -11.78 -3.96 -3.67
CA TRP A 94 -10.39 -3.84 -4.15
C TRP A 94 -9.38 -3.84 -2.99
N VAL A 95 -9.77 -4.44 -1.86
CA VAL A 95 -8.93 -4.55 -0.66
C VAL A 95 -8.36 -5.97 -0.61
N PHE A 96 -7.05 -6.04 -0.44
CA PHE A 96 -6.30 -7.28 -0.24
C PHE A 96 -6.00 -7.42 1.25
N GLU A 97 -6.34 -8.56 1.83
CA GLU A 97 -6.18 -8.82 3.26
C GLU A 97 -5.11 -9.90 3.49
N ASN A 98 -4.35 -9.73 4.56
CA ASN A 98 -3.51 -10.79 5.11
C ASN A 98 -4.39 -11.65 6.02
N PRO A 99 -4.64 -12.94 5.70
CA PRO A 99 -5.50 -13.80 6.51
C PRO A 99 -4.98 -14.02 7.93
#